data_AF-A0A7V9VA32-F1
#
_entry.id   AF-A0A7V9VA32-F1
#
_cell.length_a   1.000
_cell.length_b   1.000
_cell.length_c   1.000
_cell.angle_alpha   90.00
_cell.angle_beta   90.00
_cell.angle_gamma   90.00
#
_symmetry.space_group_name_H-M   'P 1'
#
loop_
_entity.id
_entity.type
_entity.pdbx_description
1 polymer ?
#
loop_
_entity_poly.entity_id
_entity_poly.type
_entity_poly.pdbx_seq_one_letter_code
_entity_poly.pdbx_strand_id
1 'polypeptide(L)'
;MSEMGKDATVTGDGDGPDEMTERLGLAREIGQELSDIFVEYVKGEIGFDNLTFLTFEALESVHAVASGDYELGEFDEDDEDGGYEIEEATAEQEELAQEPARDNG
;
A
#
# COMPACT_ATOMS: atom_id res chain seq x y z
N MET A 1 -8.76 -38.31 -36.64
CA MET A 1 -7.96 -38.36 -35.40
C MET A 1 -8.22 -37.04 -34.71
N SER A 2 -8.87 -37.06 -33.54
CA SER A 2 -8.93 -35.90 -32.65
C SER A 2 -7.55 -35.66 -32.09
N GLU A 3 -7.05 -34.44 -32.21
CA GLU A 3 -6.05 -33.94 -31.28
C GLU A 3 -6.63 -32.68 -30.66
N MET A 4 -7.13 -32.90 -29.46
CA MET A 4 -7.57 -31.92 -28.48
C MET A 4 -6.39 -31.75 -27.52
N GLY A 5 -6.08 -30.51 -27.17
CA GLY A 5 -5.18 -30.22 -26.04
C GLY A 5 -4.02 -29.30 -26.38
N LYS A 6 -4.29 -28.00 -26.27
CA LYS A 6 -3.38 -27.08 -25.58
C LYS A 6 -4.22 -25.89 -25.14
N ASP A 7 -4.91 -26.08 -24.01
CA ASP A 7 -5.13 -24.98 -23.09
C ASP A 7 -3.76 -24.38 -22.81
N ALA A 8 -3.49 -23.24 -23.44
CA ALA A 8 -2.39 -22.39 -23.07
C ALA A 8 -2.80 -21.69 -21.78
N THR A 9 -2.55 -22.34 -20.65
CA THR A 9 -2.43 -21.63 -19.38
C THR A 9 -1.22 -20.72 -19.53
N VAL A 10 -1.48 -19.47 -19.93
CA VAL A 10 -0.53 -18.37 -19.75
C VAL A 10 -0.52 -18.10 -18.25
N THR A 11 0.33 -18.84 -17.53
CA THR A 11 0.89 -18.34 -16.28
C THR A 11 1.74 -17.14 -16.67
N GLY A 12 1.26 -15.93 -16.37
CA GLY A 12 2.04 -14.72 -16.51
C GLY A 12 3.24 -14.79 -15.59
N ASP A 13 4.43 -14.93 -16.17
CA ASP A 13 5.68 -14.61 -15.50
C ASP A 13 5.78 -13.07 -15.50
N GLY A 14 5.21 -12.45 -14.47
CA GLY A 14 5.29 -11.01 -14.19
C GLY A 14 6.71 -10.64 -13.75
N ASP A 15 7.45 -10.01 -14.65
CA ASP A 15 8.60 -9.12 -14.37
C ASP A 15 9.02 -8.50 -15.71
N GLY A 16 8.09 -7.78 -16.34
CA GLY A 16 8.39 -6.98 -17.53
C GLY A 16 9.13 -5.70 -17.14
N PRO A 17 10.00 -5.13 -18.02
CA PRO A 17 10.64 -3.83 -17.79
C PRO A 17 9.62 -2.69 -17.54
N ASP A 18 8.37 -2.89 -17.97
CA ASP A 18 7.26 -1.96 -17.78
C ASP A 18 6.78 -1.92 -16.32
N GLU A 19 6.70 -3.07 -15.64
CA GLU A 19 6.26 -3.17 -14.23
C GLU A 19 7.27 -2.49 -13.28
N MET A 20 8.57 -2.69 -13.49
CA MET A 20 9.59 -2.01 -12.68
C MET A 20 9.59 -0.49 -12.93
N THR A 21 9.33 -0.06 -14.16
CA THR A 21 9.25 1.37 -14.48
C THR A 21 8.05 2.02 -13.78
N GLU A 22 6.93 1.31 -13.75
CA GLU A 22 5.70 1.73 -13.06
C GLU A 22 5.87 1.78 -11.54
N ARG A 23 6.44 0.73 -10.92
CA ARG A 23 6.80 0.73 -9.48
C ARG A 23 7.65 1.93 -9.09
N LEU A 24 8.64 2.25 -9.93
CA LEU A 24 9.49 3.42 -9.72
C LEU A 24 8.74 4.75 -9.93
N GLY A 25 7.70 4.75 -10.76
CA GLY A 25 6.76 5.88 -10.92
C GLY A 25 5.97 6.12 -9.65
N LEU A 26 5.26 5.10 -9.18
CA LEU A 26 4.45 5.15 -7.95
C LEU A 26 5.29 5.55 -6.73
N ALA A 27 6.47 4.95 -6.56
CA ALA A 27 7.36 5.31 -5.46
C ALA A 27 7.83 6.78 -5.49
N ARG A 28 7.94 7.38 -6.68
CA ARG A 28 8.28 8.81 -6.82
C ARG A 28 7.10 9.72 -6.52
N GLU A 29 5.90 9.32 -6.93
CA GLU A 29 4.66 10.04 -6.65
C GLU A 29 4.40 10.12 -5.14
N ILE A 30 4.45 8.98 -4.46
CA ILE A 30 4.31 8.92 -2.99
C ILE A 30 5.40 9.77 -2.30
N GLY A 31 6.62 9.76 -2.83
CA GLY A 31 7.70 10.61 -2.32
C GLY A 31 7.44 12.12 -2.48
N GLN A 32 6.72 12.53 -3.52
CA GLN A 32 6.30 13.92 -3.71
C GLN A 32 5.20 14.30 -2.72
N GLU A 33 4.18 13.44 -2.57
CA GLU A 33 3.11 13.64 -1.59
C GLU A 33 3.67 13.78 -0.17
N LEU A 34 4.61 12.90 0.22
CA LEU A 34 5.24 12.96 1.53
C LEU A 34 6.04 14.27 1.73
N SER A 35 6.70 14.75 0.68
CA SER A 35 7.39 16.04 0.71
C SER A 35 6.40 17.19 0.93
N ASP A 36 5.25 17.17 0.26
CA ASP A 36 4.23 18.20 0.39
C ASP A 36 3.62 18.22 1.79
N ILE A 37 3.31 17.04 2.36
CA ILE A 37 2.86 16.89 3.76
C ILE A 37 3.86 17.55 4.74
N PHE A 38 5.16 17.33 4.55
CA PHE A 38 6.19 17.94 5.39
C PHE A 38 6.23 19.46 5.24
N VAL A 39 6.02 19.99 4.03
CA VAL A 39 5.93 21.43 3.79
C VAL A 39 4.70 22.02 4.47
N GLU A 40 3.54 21.37 4.39
CA GLU A 40 2.31 21.80 5.06
C GLU A 40 2.47 21.87 6.58
N TYR A 41 3.15 20.89 7.18
CA TYR A 41 3.46 20.93 8.62
C TYR A 41 4.38 22.10 8.98
N VAL A 42 5.43 22.35 8.18
CA VAL A 42 6.34 23.50 8.40
C VAL A 42 5.62 24.84 8.24
N LYS A 43 4.64 24.93 7.36
CA LYS A 43 3.77 26.11 7.22
C LYS A 43 2.76 26.25 8.36
N GLY A 44 2.55 25.20 9.16
CA GLY A 44 1.53 25.14 10.20
C GLY A 44 0.12 24.93 9.68
N GLU A 45 -0.02 24.39 8.46
CA GLU A 45 -1.31 24.06 7.83
C GLU A 45 -1.90 22.77 8.41
N ILE A 46 -1.03 21.84 8.85
CA ILE A 46 -1.41 20.60 9.55
C ILE A 46 -0.69 20.46 10.91
N GLY A 47 -1.31 19.72 11.82
CA GLY A 47 -0.74 19.37 13.13
C GLY A 47 0.19 18.16 13.09
N PHE A 48 0.87 17.90 14.22
CA PHE A 48 1.78 16.76 14.35
C PHE A 48 1.05 15.40 14.31
N ASP A 49 -0.19 15.37 14.78
CA ASP A 49 -1.12 14.25 14.64
C ASP A 49 -1.36 13.91 13.16
N ASN A 50 -1.84 14.88 12.36
CA ASN A 50 -2.07 14.68 10.93
C ASN A 50 -0.78 14.31 10.18
N LEU A 51 0.34 14.97 10.48
CA LEU A 51 1.64 14.62 9.93
C LEU A 51 1.95 13.13 10.16
N THR A 52 1.72 12.63 11.37
CA THR A 52 2.07 11.24 11.74
C THR A 52 1.20 10.25 10.97
N PHE A 53 -0.11 10.49 10.90
CA PHE A 53 -1.05 9.63 10.15
C PHE A 53 -0.71 9.60 8.67
N LEU A 54 -0.61 10.76 8.02
CA LEU A 54 -0.34 10.85 6.59
C LEU A 54 1.04 10.27 6.22
N THR A 55 2.04 10.45 7.09
CA THR A 55 3.36 9.82 6.90
C THR A 55 3.28 8.30 6.99
N PHE A 56 2.50 7.78 7.94
CA PHE A 56 2.32 6.34 8.09
C PHE A 56 1.64 5.73 6.86
N GLU A 57 0.56 6.34 6.37
CA GLU A 57 -0.15 5.93 5.16
C GLU A 57 0.79 5.94 3.94
N ALA A 58 1.58 6.99 3.75
CA ALA A 58 2.56 7.05 2.66
C ALA A 58 3.62 5.94 2.75
N LEU A 59 4.08 5.60 3.96
CA LEU A 59 5.05 4.52 4.15
C LEU A 59 4.45 3.14 3.90
N GLU A 60 3.18 2.93 4.26
CA GLU A 60 2.43 1.72 3.94
C GLU A 60 2.26 1.56 2.43
N SER A 61 1.91 2.63 1.71
CA SER A 61 1.84 2.64 0.24
C SER A 61 3.18 2.29 -0.41
N VAL A 62 4.29 2.83 0.09
CA VAL A 62 5.63 2.44 -0.38
C VAL A 62 5.91 0.95 -0.10
N HIS A 63 5.47 0.44 1.04
CA HIS A 63 5.62 -0.97 1.37
C HIS A 63 4.82 -1.88 0.44
N ALA A 64 3.58 -1.52 0.10
CA ALA A 64 2.74 -2.22 -0.88
C ALA A 64 3.43 -2.24 -2.27
N VAL A 65 3.90 -1.09 -2.76
CA VAL A 65 4.63 -1.00 -4.04
C VAL A 65 5.90 -1.85 -4.03
N ALA A 66 6.64 -1.87 -2.92
CA ALA A 66 7.88 -2.62 -2.80
C ALA A 66 7.68 -4.14 -2.66
N SER A 67 6.60 -4.56 -2.01
CA SER A 67 6.26 -5.98 -1.82
C SER A 67 5.63 -6.60 -3.07
N GLY A 68 5.08 -5.77 -3.97
CA GLY A 68 4.26 -6.26 -5.07
C GLY A 68 2.82 -6.52 -4.67
N ASP A 69 2.44 -6.27 -3.40
CA ASP A 69 1.07 -6.36 -2.89
C ASP A 69 0.31 -5.07 -3.18
N TYR A 70 0.36 -4.62 -4.44
CA TYR A 70 -0.48 -3.54 -4.94
C TYR A 70 -1.23 -4.07 -6.15
N GLU A 71 -2.56 -3.93 -6.15
CA GLU A 71 -3.35 -4.29 -7.33
C GLU A 71 -3.11 -3.22 -8.39
N LEU A 72 -2.36 -3.61 -9.42
CA LEU A 72 -2.36 -2.94 -10.71
C LEU A 72 -3.74 -3.14 -11.33
N GLY A 73 -4.70 -2.31 -10.94
CA GLY A 73 -5.90 -2.13 -11.73
C GLY A 73 -5.46 -1.68 -13.12
N GLU A 74 -5.89 -2.36 -14.18
CA GLU A 74 -5.99 -1.69 -15.47
C GLU A 74 -6.76 -0.40 -15.19
N PHE A 75 -6.17 0.73 -15.55
CA PHE A 75 -6.69 2.08 -15.31
C PHE A 75 -8.05 2.25 -16.02
N ASP A 76 -9.11 1.64 -15.50
CA ASP A 76 -10.49 2.02 -15.76
C ASP A 76 -10.76 3.15 -14.76
N GLU A 77 -11.03 4.34 -15.29
CA GLU A 77 -11.16 5.63 -14.59
C GLU A 77 -12.35 5.70 -13.58
N ASP A 78 -12.89 4.57 -13.11
CA ASP A 78 -14.17 4.48 -12.42
C ASP A 78 -14.15 3.84 -11.00
N ASP A 79 -13.01 3.43 -10.44
CA ASP A 79 -12.95 2.86 -9.07
C ASP A 79 -12.39 3.86 -8.03
N GLU A 80 -13.28 4.73 -7.57
CA GLU A 80 -13.10 5.66 -6.45
C GLU A 80 -13.58 4.99 -5.13
N ASP A 81 -12.99 3.86 -4.70
CA ASP A 81 -13.24 3.31 -3.34
C ASP A 81 -12.19 2.28 -2.88
N GLY A 82 -10.95 2.73 -2.66
CA GLY A 82 -9.88 1.92 -2.06
C GLY A 82 -9.59 2.27 -0.60
N GLY A 83 -10.57 2.80 0.13
CA GLY A 83 -10.41 3.22 1.52
C GLY A 83 -10.32 2.03 2.47
N TYR A 84 -9.16 1.77 3.05
CA TYR A 84 -9.01 0.85 4.17
C TYR A 84 -9.93 1.29 5.33
N GLU A 85 -10.92 0.46 5.71
CA GLU A 85 -11.81 0.76 6.82
C GLU A 85 -11.00 0.75 8.14
N ILE A 86 -10.79 1.94 8.71
CA ILE A 86 -10.09 2.22 9.98
C ILE A 86 -10.56 1.32 11.16
N GLU A 87 -11.76 0.75 11.05
CA GLU A 87 -12.35 -0.15 12.05
C GLU A 87 -11.61 -1.50 12.18
N GLU A 88 -11.01 -2.03 11.11
CA GLU A 88 -10.28 -3.30 11.16
C GLU A 88 -8.88 -3.13 11.75
N ALA A 89 -8.17 -2.07 11.36
CA ALA A 89 -6.82 -1.77 11.87
C ALA A 89 -6.79 -1.44 13.38
N THR A 90 -7.86 -0.81 13.90
CA THR A 90 -7.97 -0.52 15.33
C THR A 90 -8.24 -1.78 16.16
N ALA A 91 -8.96 -2.76 15.62
CA ALA A 91 -9.24 -4.02 16.30
C ALA A 91 -7.97 -4.88 16.49
N GLU A 92 -7.09 -4.94 15.49
CA GLU A 92 -5.83 -5.70 15.58
C GLU A 92 -4.85 -5.11 16.62
N GLN A 93 -4.80 -3.78 16.75
CA GLN A 93 -3.96 -3.14 17.77
C GLN A 93 -4.46 -3.37 19.21
N GLU A 94 -5.78 -3.48 19.41
CA GLU A 94 -6.35 -3.81 20.72
C GLU A 94 -6.10 -5.26 21.15
N GLU A 95 -5.90 -6.20 20.23
CA GLU A 95 -5.53 -7.59 20.55
C GLU A 95 -4.08 -7.69 21.06
N LEU A 96 -3.14 -6.98 20.41
CA LEU A 96 -1.72 -6.98 20.79
C LEU A 96 -1.46 -6.32 22.15
N ALA A 97 -2.28 -5.35 22.53
CA ALA A 97 -2.16 -4.64 23.81
C ALA A 97 -2.72 -5.44 25.01
N GLN A 98 -3.37 -6.58 24.78
CA GLN A 98 -4.04 -7.37 25.81
C GLN A 98 -3.23 -8.51 26.40
N GLU A 99 -1.97 -8.72 25.99
CA GLU A 99 -1.13 -9.73 26.67
C GLU A 99 -0.79 -9.27 28.11
N PRO A 100 -1.19 -10.02 29.15
CA PRO A 100 -0.79 -9.70 30.50
C PRO A 100 0.73 -9.86 30.60
N ALA A 101 1.41 -8.87 31.17
CA ALA A 101 2.81 -8.96 31.53
C ALA A 101 3.00 -10.25 32.33
N ARG A 102 3.66 -11.25 31.73
CA ARG A 102 3.97 -12.51 32.41
C ARG A 102 4.81 -12.17 33.63
N ASP A 103 4.18 -12.26 34.80
CA ASP A 103 4.81 -12.19 36.11
C ASP A 103 5.74 -13.42 36.22
N ASN A 104 7.01 -13.23 35.86
CA ASN A 104 8.04 -14.23 36.10
C ASN A 104 8.46 -14.13 37.56
N GLY A 105 7.77 -14.90 38.41
CA GLY A 105 8.17 -15.18 39.80
C GLY A 105 9.47 -15.97 39.91
#